data_AF-A0A8V0XRC2-F1
#
_entry.id   AF-A0A8V0XRC2-F1
#
_cell.length_a   1.000
_cell.length_b   1.000
_cell.length_c   1.000
_cell.angle_alpha   90.00
_cell.angle_beta   90.00
_cell.angle_gamma   90.00
#
_symmetry.space_group_name_H-M   'P 1'
#
loop_
_entity.id
_entity.type
_entity.pdbx_description
1 polymer ?
#
loop_
_entity_poly.entity_id
_entity_poly.type
_entity_poly.pdbx_seq_one_letter_code
_entity_poly.pdbx_strand_id
1 'polypeptide(L)'
;MGLTAVIFLLVLASRHQPTAGVGHDPLLVVDDYEDGGIRLKCLSERLFSEAQLLWTDSRGDNITGTPLSADTGTAGVSSSIVLKAGSGNSMSCRILDKQLKTSTESSVAIADAFFPSTSPWLAAFVVILLLSMFLVLAAIYKIRNNNKEITRAQNARKQIEQDIDELKRKLDEQGRRFEKENEDAEKRIENVWNELKFRKARSNAVNITLDQKCKHPNLCISDDKRRVKSADKKETALKAMMVATEGFPDKKHYWEVEVGNQSQWELGVVSENVRNMIMNNMGISPPVNSLFSLQYSQGKYILTGREDVSDCKQCSVVGVLLDVESSELSFYNVEEMSPLGSVVLEFTGKLYPFFSPDSSGKWLGVRPVKPQTYDPLPQSEKEINE
;
A
#
# COMPACT_ATOMS: atom_id res chain seq x y z
N MET A 1 25.11 -53.12 -2.25
CA MET A 1 25.35 -54.57 -2.36
C MET A 1 26.69 -54.75 -3.07
N GLY A 2 27.79 -54.90 -2.33
CA GLY A 2 29.11 -55.16 -2.90
C GLY A 2 29.51 -56.58 -2.54
N LEU A 3 29.52 -57.49 -3.53
CA LEU A 3 30.10 -58.81 -3.35
C LEU A 3 31.61 -58.69 -3.62
N THR A 4 32.40 -58.64 -2.56
CA THR A 4 33.84 -58.95 -2.64
C THR A 4 34.00 -60.46 -2.64
N ALA A 5 34.28 -61.05 -3.80
CA ALA A 5 34.63 -62.46 -3.91
C ALA A 5 36.07 -62.64 -3.40
N VAL A 6 36.21 -63.14 -2.17
CA VAL A 6 37.48 -63.61 -1.61
C VAL A 6 37.70 -65.02 -2.14
N ILE A 7 38.58 -65.18 -3.13
CA ILE A 7 39.00 -66.50 -3.63
C ILE A 7 40.11 -67.00 -2.72
N PHE A 8 39.82 -68.01 -1.90
CA PHE A 8 40.82 -68.75 -1.15
C PHE A 8 41.63 -69.64 -2.12
N LEU A 9 42.92 -69.33 -2.30
CA LEU A 9 43.88 -70.23 -2.95
C LEU A 9 44.28 -71.31 -1.92
N LEU A 10 43.69 -72.51 -2.06
CA LEU A 10 44.20 -73.73 -1.43
C LEU A 10 45.52 -74.10 -2.11
N VAL A 11 46.65 -73.65 -1.57
CA VAL A 11 47.97 -74.18 -1.90
C VAL A 11 48.16 -75.46 -1.09
N LEU A 12 48.05 -76.62 -1.74
CA LEU A 12 48.44 -77.91 -1.17
C LEU A 12 49.97 -77.92 -0.99
N ALA A 13 50.43 -77.42 0.15
CA ALA A 13 51.82 -77.57 0.58
C ALA A 13 51.99 -78.96 1.20
N SER A 14 52.39 -79.95 0.41
CA SER A 14 52.88 -81.22 0.95
C SER A 14 54.18 -80.97 1.72
N ARG A 15 54.12 -81.01 3.05
CA ARG A 15 55.33 -81.10 3.90
C ARG A 15 55.89 -82.52 3.81
N HIS A 16 57.06 -82.66 3.21
CA HIS A 16 57.91 -83.84 3.42
C HIS A 16 59.18 -83.44 4.16
N GLN A 17 59.42 -84.08 5.31
CA GLN A 17 60.69 -84.05 6.04
C GLN A 17 61.69 -85.02 5.37
N PRO A 18 63.01 -84.78 5.52
CA PRO A 18 64.01 -85.32 4.62
C PRO A 18 64.34 -86.79 4.93
N THR A 19 64.29 -87.63 3.91
CA THR A 19 64.96 -88.94 3.91
C THR A 19 65.98 -88.97 2.79
N ALA A 20 67.21 -89.34 3.13
CA ALA A 20 68.38 -89.29 2.27
C ALA A 20 68.21 -90.11 0.98
N GLY A 21 68.58 -89.53 -0.16
CA GLY A 21 68.86 -90.25 -1.42
C GLY A 21 67.91 -90.01 -2.59
N VAL A 22 66.85 -89.22 -2.46
CA VAL A 22 65.92 -88.90 -3.58
C VAL A 22 65.77 -87.39 -3.67
N GLY A 23 66.10 -86.80 -4.82
CA GLY A 23 66.01 -85.36 -4.99
C GLY A 23 64.56 -84.87 -5.23
N HIS A 24 64.21 -83.71 -4.67
CA HIS A 24 62.90 -83.05 -4.84
C HIS A 24 62.80 -82.22 -6.14
N ASP A 25 61.57 -82.07 -6.66
CA ASP A 25 61.21 -81.29 -7.86
C ASP A 25 61.28 -79.77 -7.60
N PRO A 26 61.48 -78.91 -8.64
CA PRO A 26 61.57 -77.46 -8.46
C PRO A 26 60.25 -76.82 -7.98
N LEU A 27 60.33 -75.78 -7.16
CA LEU A 27 59.16 -75.05 -6.65
C LEU A 27 58.73 -73.96 -7.65
N LEU A 28 57.46 -73.97 -8.06
CA LEU A 28 56.86 -72.87 -8.81
C LEU A 28 56.03 -71.95 -7.89
N VAL A 29 56.26 -70.65 -8.00
CA VAL A 29 55.59 -69.61 -7.20
C VAL A 29 55.06 -68.51 -8.12
N VAL A 30 53.85 -68.02 -7.83
CA VAL A 30 53.30 -66.81 -8.45
C VAL A 30 53.89 -65.59 -7.74
N ASP A 31 54.50 -64.67 -8.49
CA ASP A 31 55.27 -63.55 -7.95
C ASP A 31 54.48 -62.24 -7.94
N ASP A 32 53.98 -61.80 -9.11
CA ASP A 32 53.24 -60.54 -9.27
C ASP A 32 52.38 -60.50 -10.55
N TYR A 33 51.61 -59.44 -10.76
CA TYR A 33 50.91 -59.11 -12.00
C TYR A 33 51.64 -57.99 -12.75
N GLU A 34 52.08 -58.27 -13.99
CA GLU A 34 52.87 -57.33 -14.78
C GLU A 34 52.47 -57.39 -16.25
N ASP A 35 52.39 -56.24 -16.93
CA ASP A 35 51.99 -56.11 -18.34
C ASP A 35 50.68 -56.82 -18.72
N GLY A 36 49.71 -56.83 -17.81
CA GLY A 36 48.41 -57.51 -17.99
C GLY A 36 48.49 -59.04 -17.93
N GLY A 37 49.63 -59.59 -17.47
CA GLY A 37 49.90 -61.01 -17.30
C GLY A 37 50.23 -61.40 -15.86
N ILE A 38 50.50 -62.70 -15.64
CA ILE A 38 50.90 -63.26 -14.33
C ILE A 38 52.37 -63.64 -14.39
N ARG A 39 53.19 -63.05 -13.52
CA ARG A 39 54.63 -63.36 -13.38
C ARG A 39 54.81 -64.58 -12.50
N LEU A 40 55.52 -65.57 -13.00
CA LEU A 40 55.84 -66.81 -12.30
C LEU A 40 57.34 -66.94 -12.10
N LYS A 41 57.74 -67.51 -10.97
CA LYS A 41 59.12 -67.82 -10.61
C LYS A 41 59.28 -69.33 -10.37
N CYS A 42 60.32 -69.91 -10.95
CA CYS A 42 60.76 -71.27 -10.68
C CYS A 42 62.01 -71.22 -9.80
N LEU A 43 61.99 -71.94 -8.68
CA LEU A 43 63.03 -71.95 -7.66
C LEU A 43 63.49 -73.40 -7.42
N SER A 44 64.78 -73.65 -7.39
CA SER A 44 65.31 -74.98 -7.01
C SER A 44 66.28 -74.86 -5.86
N GLU A 45 66.08 -75.57 -4.77
CA GLU A 45 67.02 -75.57 -3.63
C GLU A 45 68.29 -76.40 -3.87
N ARG A 46 68.39 -77.10 -5.01
CA ARG A 46 69.57 -77.93 -5.33
C ARG A 46 70.76 -77.06 -5.77
N LEU A 47 71.95 -77.43 -5.28
CA LEU A 47 73.22 -76.89 -5.74
C LEU A 47 73.66 -77.63 -7.01
N PHE A 48 73.68 -76.93 -8.14
CA PHE A 48 74.16 -77.47 -9.40
C PHE A 48 75.50 -76.82 -9.77
N SER A 49 76.46 -77.63 -10.20
CA SER A 49 77.75 -77.11 -10.70
C SER A 49 77.59 -76.42 -12.06
N GLU A 50 76.70 -76.94 -12.92
CA GLU A 50 76.33 -76.34 -14.21
C GLU A 50 74.91 -76.79 -14.63
N ALA A 51 73.90 -75.96 -14.35
CA ALA A 51 72.51 -76.23 -14.70
C ALA A 51 71.99 -75.33 -15.83
N GLN A 52 71.10 -75.87 -16.67
CA GLN A 52 70.34 -75.11 -17.66
C GLN A 52 68.85 -75.17 -17.32
N LEU A 53 68.22 -74.01 -17.16
CA LEU A 53 66.80 -73.88 -16.85
C LEU A 53 66.02 -73.60 -18.14
N LEU A 54 65.03 -74.46 -18.41
CA LEU A 54 64.19 -74.42 -19.60
C LEU A 54 62.73 -74.23 -19.18
N TRP A 55 62.02 -73.33 -19.84
CA TRP A 55 60.56 -73.25 -19.71
C TRP A 55 59.94 -73.96 -20.92
N THR A 56 58.96 -74.83 -20.68
CA THR A 56 58.26 -75.53 -21.75
C THR A 56 56.77 -75.27 -21.71
N ASP A 57 56.17 -75.15 -22.89
CA ASP A 57 54.72 -75.04 -23.06
C ASP A 57 54.02 -76.41 -22.90
N SER A 58 52.68 -76.44 -23.02
CA SER A 58 51.87 -77.66 -22.95
C SER A 58 52.18 -78.70 -24.02
N ARG A 59 52.92 -78.33 -25.07
CA ARG A 59 53.36 -79.18 -26.18
C ARG A 59 54.84 -79.59 -26.05
N GLY A 60 55.54 -79.07 -25.03
CA GLY A 60 56.95 -79.33 -24.79
C GLY A 60 57.89 -78.40 -25.56
N ASP A 61 57.38 -77.38 -26.23
CA ASP A 61 58.18 -76.40 -26.96
C ASP A 61 58.88 -75.45 -25.99
N ASN A 62 60.16 -75.15 -26.25
CA ASN A 62 60.97 -74.28 -25.39
C ASN A 62 60.55 -72.81 -25.53
N ILE A 63 60.07 -72.22 -24.45
CA ILE A 63 59.78 -70.79 -24.35
C ILE A 63 60.95 -70.11 -23.65
N THR A 64 61.43 -69.00 -24.20
CA THR A 64 62.55 -68.27 -23.62
C THR A 64 62.09 -67.50 -22.38
N GLY A 65 62.47 -67.95 -21.19
CA GLY A 65 62.34 -67.19 -19.94
C GLY A 65 63.45 -66.15 -19.79
N THR A 66 63.27 -65.17 -18.90
CA THR A 66 64.37 -64.25 -18.56
C THR A 66 65.34 -64.97 -17.60
N PRO A 67 66.65 -65.06 -17.92
CA PRO A 67 67.61 -65.63 -17.00
C PRO A 67 67.93 -64.61 -15.89
N LEU A 68 67.77 -65.01 -14.64
CA LEU A 68 68.31 -64.30 -13.48
C LEU A 68 69.50 -65.13 -12.95
N SER A 69 70.66 -64.49 -12.86
CA SER A 69 71.93 -65.10 -12.49
C SER A 69 71.89 -65.78 -11.13
N ALA A 70 72.65 -66.88 -10.99
CA ALA A 70 72.98 -67.48 -9.71
C ALA A 70 73.76 -66.47 -8.86
N ASP A 71 73.15 -65.98 -7.77
CA ASP A 71 73.88 -65.18 -6.79
C ASP A 71 74.93 -66.06 -6.12
N THR A 72 76.18 -65.65 -6.27
CA THR A 72 77.38 -66.36 -5.83
C THR A 72 77.48 -66.27 -4.31
N GLY A 73 76.96 -67.29 -3.63
CA GLY A 73 77.06 -67.40 -2.18
C GLY A 73 75.85 -68.10 -1.60
N THR A 74 75.82 -69.43 -1.69
CA THR A 74 74.84 -70.30 -1.01
C THR A 74 73.37 -70.06 -1.33
N ALA A 75 72.91 -70.36 -2.55
CA ALA A 75 71.52 -70.76 -2.83
C ALA A 75 71.33 -71.17 -4.30
N GLY A 76 70.22 -71.84 -4.55
CA GLY A 76 69.78 -72.45 -5.80
C GLY A 76 69.61 -71.61 -7.07
N VAL A 77 69.15 -72.26 -8.15
CA VAL A 77 68.87 -71.62 -9.46
C VAL A 77 67.43 -71.10 -9.53
N SER A 78 67.22 -69.91 -10.10
CA SER A 78 65.91 -69.25 -10.25
C SER A 78 65.69 -68.65 -11.66
N SER A 79 64.45 -68.67 -12.17
CA SER A 79 64.07 -67.97 -13.41
C SER A 79 62.63 -67.49 -13.35
N SER A 80 62.29 -66.45 -14.13
CA SER A 80 60.93 -65.91 -14.21
C SER A 80 60.39 -65.79 -15.63
N ILE A 81 59.08 -65.93 -15.78
CA ILE A 81 58.34 -65.71 -17.02
C ILE A 81 57.01 -65.00 -16.74
N VAL A 82 56.54 -64.18 -17.67
CA VAL A 82 55.22 -63.54 -17.61
C VAL A 82 54.28 -64.26 -18.57
N LEU A 83 53.22 -64.85 -18.05
CA LEU A 83 52.16 -65.47 -18.85
C LEU A 83 51.10 -64.44 -19.22
N LYS A 84 50.59 -64.50 -20.45
CA LYS A 84 49.47 -63.67 -20.93
C LYS A 84 48.26 -64.56 -21.23
N ALA A 85 47.06 -64.01 -21.14
CA ALA A 85 45.83 -64.74 -21.45
C ALA A 85 45.90 -65.38 -22.84
N GLY A 86 45.54 -66.67 -22.95
CA GLY A 86 45.58 -67.44 -24.20
C GLY A 86 46.94 -68.02 -24.62
N SER A 87 48.01 -67.93 -23.81
CA SER A 87 49.34 -68.47 -24.17
C SER A 87 49.54 -69.97 -23.93
N GLY A 88 48.51 -70.71 -23.54
CA GLY A 88 48.57 -72.15 -23.24
C GLY A 88 48.45 -72.44 -21.75
N ASN A 89 47.52 -73.34 -21.39
CA ASN A 89 47.01 -73.48 -20.03
C ASN A 89 47.96 -74.21 -19.07
N SER A 90 49.10 -74.71 -19.53
CA SER A 90 50.08 -75.39 -18.68
C SER A 90 51.49 -75.00 -19.10
N MET A 91 52.33 -74.73 -18.12
CA MET A 91 53.76 -74.53 -18.34
C MET A 91 54.55 -75.43 -17.40
N SER A 92 55.73 -75.85 -17.85
CA SER A 92 56.66 -76.59 -17.01
C SER A 92 58.01 -75.89 -16.94
N CYS A 93 58.60 -75.91 -15.75
CA CYS A 93 59.99 -75.56 -15.54
C CYS A 93 60.81 -76.84 -15.50
N ARG A 94 61.74 -77.01 -16.45
CA ARG A 94 62.66 -78.13 -16.55
C ARG A 94 64.07 -77.68 -16.24
N ILE A 95 64.71 -78.35 -15.28
CA ILE A 95 66.12 -78.11 -14.92
C ILE A 95 66.95 -79.29 -15.38
N LEU A 96 67.93 -79.04 -16.25
CA LEU A 96 68.84 -80.03 -16.82
C LEU A 96 70.20 -79.95 -16.13
N ASP A 97 70.64 -81.07 -15.55
CA ASP A 97 72.00 -81.24 -15.02
C ASP A 97 72.91 -81.81 -16.12
N LYS A 98 73.90 -81.01 -16.57
CA LYS A 98 74.81 -81.42 -17.65
C LYS A 98 75.76 -82.55 -17.24
N GLN A 99 76.09 -82.68 -15.96
CA GLN A 99 77.06 -83.64 -15.44
C GLN A 99 76.41 -85.00 -15.16
N LEU A 100 75.24 -84.98 -14.50
CA LEU A 100 74.55 -86.20 -14.09
C LEU A 100 73.57 -86.73 -15.15
N LYS A 101 73.34 -85.99 -16.25
CA LYS A 101 72.32 -86.29 -17.29
C LYS A 101 70.94 -86.57 -16.71
N THR A 102 70.59 -85.91 -15.60
CA THR A 102 69.25 -86.00 -15.00
C THR A 102 68.48 -84.72 -15.26
N SER A 103 67.16 -84.84 -15.41
CA SER A 103 66.25 -83.70 -15.54
C SER A 103 65.17 -83.77 -14.47
N THR A 104 64.84 -82.61 -13.90
CA THR A 104 63.71 -82.46 -12.97
C THR A 104 62.71 -81.46 -13.54
N GLU A 105 61.42 -81.73 -13.38
CA GLU A 105 60.35 -80.96 -13.99
C GLU A 105 59.22 -80.70 -12.99
N SER A 106 58.77 -79.46 -12.93
CA SER A 106 57.52 -79.09 -12.24
C SER A 106 56.63 -78.31 -13.18
N SER A 107 55.33 -78.61 -13.17
CA SER A 107 54.35 -77.99 -14.05
C SER A 107 53.19 -77.38 -13.27
N VAL A 108 52.64 -76.30 -13.81
CA VAL A 108 51.45 -75.64 -13.27
C VAL A 108 50.51 -75.27 -14.40
N ALA A 109 49.21 -75.37 -14.15
CA ALA A 109 48.18 -74.96 -15.08
C ALA A 109 47.37 -73.77 -14.50
N ILE A 110 47.27 -72.68 -15.27
CA ILE A 110 46.53 -71.46 -14.88
C ILE A 110 45.39 -71.24 -15.87
N ALA A 111 44.18 -71.10 -15.36
CA ALA A 111 42.99 -70.85 -16.18
C ALA A 111 42.93 -69.37 -16.61
N ASP A 112 42.38 -69.11 -17.81
CA ASP A 112 42.25 -67.74 -18.35
C ASP A 112 41.42 -66.79 -17.46
N ALA A 113 40.60 -67.33 -16.54
CA ALA A 113 39.79 -66.56 -15.59
C ALA A 113 40.62 -65.77 -14.56
N PHE A 114 41.92 -66.07 -14.41
CA PHE A 114 42.81 -65.40 -13.46
C PHE A 114 43.54 -64.18 -14.04
N PHE A 115 43.33 -63.82 -15.31
CA PHE A 115 43.89 -62.61 -15.92
C PHE A 115 42.99 -61.37 -15.73
N PRO A 116 43.55 -60.20 -15.36
CA PRO A 116 42.78 -58.97 -15.21
C PRO A 116 42.25 -58.47 -16.57
N SER A 117 40.93 -58.23 -16.69
CA SER A 117 40.32 -57.63 -17.90
C SER A 117 39.55 -56.35 -17.57
N THR A 118 39.83 -55.28 -18.33
CA THR A 118 39.06 -54.02 -18.28
C THR A 118 38.37 -53.79 -19.63
N SER A 119 37.03 -53.74 -19.62
CA SER A 119 36.24 -53.59 -20.86
C SER A 119 36.26 -52.12 -21.37
N PRO A 120 36.66 -51.86 -22.62
CA PRO A 120 36.67 -50.52 -23.22
C PRO A 120 35.30 -49.81 -23.19
N TRP A 121 34.21 -50.58 -23.18
CA TRP A 121 32.86 -50.04 -23.17
C TRP A 121 32.50 -49.35 -21.84
N LEU A 122 33.09 -49.80 -20.73
CA LEU A 122 32.93 -49.16 -19.42
C LEU A 122 33.56 -47.76 -19.39
N ALA A 123 34.73 -47.59 -20.02
CA ALA A 123 35.40 -46.29 -20.09
C ALA A 123 34.57 -45.28 -20.89
N ALA A 124 34.04 -45.68 -22.05
CA ALA A 124 33.17 -44.83 -22.86
C ALA A 124 31.87 -44.44 -22.11
N PHE A 125 31.27 -45.38 -21.38
CA PHE A 125 30.07 -45.12 -20.58
C PHE A 125 30.32 -44.08 -19.48
N VAL A 126 31.47 -44.17 -18.78
CA VAL A 126 31.86 -43.20 -17.75
C VAL A 126 32.03 -41.80 -18.34
N VAL A 127 32.68 -41.66 -19.50
CA VAL A 127 32.85 -40.34 -20.16
C VAL A 127 31.50 -39.74 -20.55
N ILE A 128 30.60 -40.54 -21.11
CA ILE A 128 29.25 -40.09 -21.48
C ILE A 128 28.45 -39.66 -20.24
N LEU A 129 28.58 -40.38 -19.12
CA LEU A 129 27.95 -40.00 -17.85
C LEU A 129 28.47 -38.67 -17.31
N LEU A 130 29.78 -38.40 -17.40
CA LEU A 130 30.35 -37.13 -16.95
C LEU A 130 29.89 -35.96 -17.83
N LEU A 131 29.83 -36.16 -19.15
CA LEU A 131 29.34 -35.15 -20.09
C LEU A 131 27.85 -34.85 -19.87
N SER A 132 27.02 -35.87 -19.67
CA SER A 132 25.59 -35.68 -19.39
C SER A 132 25.37 -34.94 -18.07
N MET A 133 26.13 -35.28 -17.03
CA MET A 133 26.08 -34.60 -15.73
C MET A 133 26.46 -33.12 -15.86
N PHE A 134 27.51 -32.79 -16.62
CA PHE A 134 27.91 -31.40 -16.87
C PHE A 134 26.82 -30.60 -17.62
N LEU A 135 26.21 -31.18 -18.65
CA LEU A 135 25.12 -30.53 -19.39
C LEU A 135 23.91 -30.26 -18.49
N VAL A 136 23.57 -31.21 -17.62
CA VAL A 136 22.49 -31.05 -16.64
C VAL A 136 22.81 -29.92 -15.65
N LEU A 137 24.04 -29.85 -15.13
CA LEU A 137 24.46 -28.75 -14.23
C LEU A 137 24.42 -27.39 -14.92
N ALA A 138 24.89 -27.29 -16.17
CA ALA A 138 24.86 -26.06 -16.94
C ALA A 138 23.41 -25.59 -17.22
N ALA A 139 22.52 -26.53 -17.56
CA ALA A 139 21.10 -26.25 -17.73
C ALA A 139 20.46 -25.77 -16.41
N ILE A 140 20.73 -26.44 -15.29
CA ILE A 140 20.25 -26.04 -13.96
C ILE A 140 20.76 -24.65 -13.60
N TYR A 141 22.05 -24.37 -13.81
CA TYR A 141 22.63 -23.06 -13.55
C TYR A 141 21.94 -21.96 -14.36
N LYS A 142 21.73 -22.19 -15.67
CA LYS A 142 21.05 -21.25 -16.55
C LYS A 142 19.60 -21.01 -16.14
N ILE A 143 18.85 -22.07 -15.78
CA ILE A 143 17.48 -21.97 -15.28
C ILE A 143 17.44 -21.18 -13.97
N ARG A 144 18.33 -21.48 -13.02
CA ARG A 144 18.40 -20.75 -11.74
C ARG A 144 18.73 -19.28 -11.94
N ASN A 145 19.66 -18.96 -12.83
CA ASN A 145 20.04 -17.58 -13.13
C ASN A 145 18.88 -16.81 -13.76
N ASN A 146 18.20 -17.38 -14.76
CA ASN A 146 17.04 -16.75 -15.38
C ASN A 146 15.88 -16.57 -14.38
N ASN A 147 15.61 -17.57 -13.55
CA ASN A 147 14.58 -17.47 -12.50
C ASN A 147 14.92 -16.36 -11.50
N LYS A 148 16.20 -16.21 -11.14
CA LYS A 148 16.67 -15.13 -10.25
C LYS A 148 16.41 -13.74 -10.85
N GLU A 149 16.66 -13.54 -12.14
CA GLU A 149 16.35 -12.27 -12.82
C GLU A 149 14.85 -11.99 -12.85
N ILE A 150 14.01 -12.99 -13.13
CA ILE A 150 12.54 -12.84 -13.11
C ILE A 150 12.07 -12.45 -11.71
N THR A 151 12.57 -13.09 -10.65
CA THR A 151 12.21 -12.74 -9.26
C THR A 151 12.63 -11.31 -8.91
N ARG A 152 13.81 -10.87 -9.33
CA ARG A 152 14.25 -9.48 -9.13
C ARG A 152 13.33 -8.48 -9.82
N ALA A 153 12.98 -8.74 -11.08
CA ALA A 153 12.05 -7.90 -11.85
C ALA A 153 10.65 -7.87 -11.22
N GLN A 154 10.16 -9.01 -10.71
CA GLN A 154 8.88 -9.07 -9.99
C GLN A 154 8.91 -8.29 -8.67
N ASN A 155 10.01 -8.37 -7.92
CA ASN A 155 10.16 -7.60 -6.67
C ASN A 155 10.25 -6.10 -6.95
N ALA A 156 10.97 -5.69 -8.00
CA ALA A 156 11.03 -4.29 -8.43
C ALA A 156 9.64 -3.77 -8.87
N ARG A 157 8.86 -4.58 -9.60
CA ARG A 157 7.48 -4.24 -9.97
C ARG A 157 6.59 -4.04 -8.74
N LYS A 158 6.67 -4.94 -7.76
CA LYS A 158 5.91 -4.82 -6.50
C LYS A 158 6.27 -3.54 -5.74
N GLN A 159 7.55 -3.17 -5.73
CA GLN A 159 7.98 -1.91 -5.11
C GLN A 159 7.36 -0.71 -5.83
N ILE A 160 7.40 -0.68 -7.16
CA ILE A 160 6.79 0.40 -7.95
C ILE A 160 5.27 0.47 -7.70
N GLU A 161 4.57 -0.66 -7.63
CA GLU A 161 3.14 -0.69 -7.30
C GLU A 161 2.86 -0.11 -5.91
N GLN A 162 3.68 -0.44 -4.91
CA GLN A 162 3.58 0.14 -3.56
C GLN A 162 3.82 1.65 -3.57
N ASP A 163 4.84 2.12 -4.29
CA ASP A 163 5.16 3.55 -4.39
C ASP A 163 4.03 4.31 -5.12
N ILE A 164 3.42 3.71 -6.15
CA ILE A 164 2.25 4.26 -6.84
C ILE A 164 1.07 4.38 -5.88
N ASP A 165 0.79 3.36 -5.08
CA ASP A 165 -0.31 3.38 -4.12
C ASP A 165 -0.05 4.39 -2.99
N GLU A 166 1.19 4.55 -2.55
CA GLU A 166 1.57 5.60 -1.60
C GLU A 166 1.38 7.00 -2.18
N LEU A 167 1.84 7.23 -3.41
CA LEU A 167 1.68 8.51 -4.10
C LEU A 167 0.21 8.86 -4.34
N LYS A 168 -0.61 7.88 -4.73
CA LYS A 168 -2.07 8.06 -4.86
C LYS A 168 -2.70 8.49 -3.54
N ARG A 169 -2.37 7.83 -2.42
CA ARG A 169 -2.86 8.22 -1.09
C ARG A 169 -2.45 9.64 -0.71
N LYS A 170 -1.20 10.03 -0.98
CA LYS A 170 -0.72 11.40 -0.74
C LYS A 170 -1.47 12.43 -1.59
N LEU A 171 -1.72 12.11 -2.87
CA LEU A 171 -2.48 12.96 -3.77
C LEU A 171 -3.94 13.12 -3.29
N ASP A 172 -4.59 12.04 -2.89
CA ASP A 172 -5.96 12.07 -2.36
C ASP A 172 -6.06 12.87 -1.05
N GLU A 173 -5.06 12.75 -0.17
CA GLU A 173 -4.98 13.53 1.07
C GLU A 173 -4.78 15.02 0.79
N GLN A 174 -3.95 15.38 -0.19
CA GLN A 174 -3.80 16.77 -0.62
C GLN A 174 -5.07 17.31 -1.29
N GLY A 175 -5.74 16.50 -2.11
CA GLY A 175 -7.02 16.86 -2.72
C GLY A 175 -8.08 17.19 -1.66
N ARG A 176 -8.26 16.31 -0.67
CA ARG A 176 -9.20 16.54 0.44
C ARG A 176 -8.85 17.78 1.26
N ARG A 177 -7.56 18.05 1.49
CA ARG A 177 -7.11 19.25 2.20
C ARG A 177 -7.47 20.51 1.43
N PHE A 178 -7.16 20.54 0.13
CA PHE A 178 -7.44 21.69 -0.72
C PHE A 178 -8.95 21.97 -0.83
N GLU A 179 -9.76 20.93 -0.97
CA GLU A 179 -11.22 21.06 -1.01
C GLU A 179 -11.77 21.68 0.29
N LYS A 180 -11.27 21.23 1.45
CA LYS A 180 -11.64 21.80 2.75
C LYS A 180 -11.19 23.26 2.90
N GLU A 181 -9.98 23.59 2.48
CA GLU A 181 -9.48 24.96 2.50
C GLU A 181 -10.30 25.89 1.58
N ASN A 182 -10.74 25.38 0.42
CA ASN A 182 -11.60 26.11 -0.49
C ASN A 182 -12.99 26.33 0.11
N GLU A 183 -13.62 25.31 0.70
CA GLU A 183 -14.92 25.44 1.37
C GLU A 183 -14.86 26.46 2.53
N ASP A 184 -13.80 26.41 3.34
CA ASP A 184 -13.58 27.37 4.43
C ASP A 184 -13.34 28.78 3.90
N ALA A 185 -12.62 28.94 2.77
CA ALA A 185 -12.41 30.23 2.12
C ALA A 185 -13.72 30.82 1.57
N GLU A 186 -14.55 30.00 0.93
CA GLU A 186 -15.87 30.40 0.41
C GLU A 186 -16.78 30.90 1.55
N LYS A 187 -16.87 30.17 2.67
CA LYS A 187 -17.61 30.60 3.86
C LYS A 187 -17.11 31.94 4.41
N ARG A 188 -15.78 32.15 4.41
CA ARG A 188 -15.18 33.42 4.85
C ARG A 188 -15.55 34.57 3.93
N ILE A 189 -15.53 34.34 2.62
CA ILE A 189 -15.93 35.35 1.62
C ILE A 189 -17.41 35.69 1.80
N GLU A 190 -18.27 34.70 1.96
CA GLU A 190 -19.71 34.90 2.19
C GLU A 190 -19.97 35.72 3.44
N ASN A 191 -19.32 35.40 4.56
CA ASN A 191 -19.44 36.15 5.81
C ASN A 191 -19.00 37.61 5.66
N VAL A 192 -17.87 37.87 5.00
CA VAL A 192 -17.40 39.25 4.72
C VAL A 192 -18.39 39.99 3.82
N TRP A 193 -19.00 39.31 2.86
CA TRP A 193 -19.96 39.93 1.95
C TRP A 193 -21.29 40.25 2.64
N ASN A 194 -21.76 39.36 3.52
CA ASN A 194 -22.94 39.58 4.36
C ASN A 194 -22.74 40.76 5.31
N GLU A 195 -21.59 40.83 5.98
CA GLU A 195 -21.17 41.96 6.81
C GLU A 195 -21.18 43.27 6.03
N LEU A 196 -20.58 43.27 4.83
CA LEU A 196 -20.51 44.46 3.98
C LEU A 196 -21.90 44.94 3.55
N LYS A 197 -22.79 44.01 3.17
CA LYS A 197 -24.19 44.33 2.87
C LYS A 197 -24.89 44.96 4.07
N PHE A 198 -24.72 44.38 5.25
CA PHE A 198 -25.30 44.89 6.49
C PHE A 198 -24.79 46.31 6.79
N ARG A 199 -23.47 46.55 6.72
CA ARG A 199 -22.89 47.90 6.94
C ARG A 199 -23.40 48.92 5.93
N LYS A 200 -23.49 48.52 4.66
CA LYS A 200 -24.06 49.38 3.61
C LYS A 200 -25.52 49.70 3.88
N ALA A 201 -26.33 48.72 4.28
CA ALA A 201 -27.71 48.94 4.71
C ALA A 201 -27.77 49.94 5.87
N ARG A 202 -27.00 49.68 6.93
CA ARG A 202 -26.93 50.49 8.15
C ARG A 202 -26.44 51.92 7.93
N SER A 203 -25.65 52.17 6.88
CA SER A 203 -25.25 53.53 6.50
C SER A 203 -26.41 54.44 6.08
N ASN A 204 -27.57 53.85 5.74
CA ASN A 204 -28.80 54.57 5.41
C ASN A 204 -29.74 54.74 6.63
N ALA A 205 -29.17 54.72 7.84
CA ALA A 205 -29.92 54.80 9.08
C ALA A 205 -30.78 56.06 9.17
N VAL A 206 -32.04 55.88 9.53
CA VAL A 206 -33.00 56.95 9.79
C VAL A 206 -33.64 56.80 11.17
N ASN A 207 -34.03 57.91 11.77
CA ASN A 207 -34.84 57.89 12.97
C ASN A 207 -36.31 57.71 12.58
N ILE A 208 -37.00 56.81 13.29
CA ILE A 208 -38.45 56.63 13.16
C ILE A 208 -39.12 56.70 14.53
N THR A 209 -40.37 57.17 14.55
CA THR A 209 -41.18 57.40 15.73
C THR A 209 -42.56 56.78 15.57
N LEU A 210 -43.20 56.38 16.68
CA LEU A 210 -44.51 55.73 16.65
C LEU A 210 -45.64 56.76 16.56
N ASP A 211 -46.50 56.65 15.53
CA ASP A 211 -47.64 57.56 15.33
C ASP A 211 -48.86 57.16 16.18
N GLN A 212 -49.09 57.89 17.26
CA GLN A 212 -50.20 57.63 18.17
C GLN A 212 -51.59 57.63 17.49
N LYS A 213 -51.76 58.28 16.34
CA LYS A 213 -53.00 58.24 15.55
C LYS A 213 -53.22 56.90 14.85
N CYS A 214 -52.15 56.18 14.55
CA CYS A 214 -52.14 54.89 13.86
C CYS A 214 -51.87 53.74 14.85
N LYS A 215 -52.42 53.83 16.06
CA LYS A 215 -52.23 52.87 17.15
C LYS A 215 -53.49 52.04 17.35
N HIS A 216 -53.39 50.71 17.27
CA HIS A 216 -54.50 49.82 17.64
C HIS A 216 -54.91 50.01 19.12
N PRO A 217 -56.21 49.96 19.47
CA PRO A 217 -56.70 50.19 20.84
C PRO A 217 -56.04 49.30 21.91
N ASN A 218 -55.74 48.05 21.56
CA ASN A 218 -55.12 47.07 22.48
C ASN A 218 -53.60 47.22 22.59
N LEU A 219 -53.00 48.30 22.11
CA LEU A 219 -51.56 48.56 22.23
C LEU A 219 -51.27 49.72 23.18
N CYS A 220 -50.22 49.56 23.95
CA CYS A 220 -49.62 50.59 24.80
C CYS A 220 -48.33 51.09 24.16
N ILE A 221 -48.15 52.41 24.14
CA ILE A 221 -46.91 53.07 23.71
C ILE A 221 -46.17 53.52 24.97
N SER A 222 -44.85 53.42 24.93
CA SER A 222 -43.94 53.93 25.97
C SER A 222 -43.84 55.45 25.93
N ASP A 223 -43.40 56.07 27.04
CA ASP A 223 -43.29 57.53 27.15
C ASP A 223 -42.34 58.15 26.10
N ASP A 224 -41.30 57.39 25.70
CA ASP A 224 -40.33 57.78 24.67
C ASP A 224 -40.88 57.67 23.22
N LYS A 225 -42.11 57.18 23.05
CA LYS A 225 -42.79 56.94 21.76
C LYS A 225 -41.99 56.08 20.78
N ARG A 226 -41.12 55.20 21.29
CA ARG A 226 -40.30 54.30 20.46
C ARG A 226 -40.66 52.84 20.64
N ARG A 227 -41.39 52.49 21.69
CA ARG A 227 -41.74 51.09 21.99
C ARG A 227 -43.23 50.90 22.11
N VAL A 228 -43.67 49.73 21.66
CA VAL A 228 -45.05 49.27 21.67
C VAL A 228 -45.15 47.89 22.32
N LYS A 229 -46.24 47.63 23.04
CA LYS A 229 -46.57 46.30 23.59
C LYS A 229 -48.08 46.08 23.60
N SER A 230 -48.51 44.82 23.72
CA SER A 230 -49.92 44.54 23.98
C SER A 230 -50.37 45.04 25.36
N ALA A 231 -51.55 45.65 25.41
CA ALA A 231 -52.21 46.10 26.64
C ALA A 231 -52.89 44.94 27.38
N ASP A 232 -53.46 43.99 26.62
CA ASP A 232 -54.16 42.82 27.14
C ASP A 232 -53.41 41.53 26.80
N LYS A 233 -53.52 40.53 27.69
CA LYS A 233 -53.00 39.17 27.46
C LYS A 233 -53.97 38.29 26.67
N LYS A 234 -55.15 38.80 26.29
CA LYS A 234 -56.13 38.07 25.51
C LYS A 234 -55.80 38.17 24.03
N GLU A 235 -55.70 37.02 23.39
CA GLU A 235 -55.49 36.91 21.95
C GLU A 235 -56.71 37.47 21.22
N THR A 236 -56.50 38.50 20.41
CA THR A 236 -57.55 39.05 19.55
C THR A 236 -57.52 38.41 18.18
N ALA A 237 -58.70 38.16 17.60
CA ALA A 237 -58.84 37.59 16.25
C ALA A 237 -58.24 38.48 15.14
N LEU A 238 -58.05 39.78 15.42
CA LEU A 238 -57.40 40.74 14.51
C LEU A 238 -56.00 41.11 15.02
N LYS A 239 -55.08 41.24 14.07
CA LYS A 239 -53.68 41.59 14.30
C LYS A 239 -53.55 43.05 14.77
N ALA A 240 -53.00 43.24 15.96
CA ALA A 240 -52.80 44.57 16.55
C ALA A 240 -51.54 45.23 15.97
N MET A 241 -51.72 46.29 15.17
CA MET A 241 -50.62 46.98 14.49
C MET A 241 -50.41 48.41 14.99
N MET A 242 -49.17 48.85 14.90
CA MET A 242 -48.70 50.20 15.18
C MET A 242 -47.87 50.69 14.00
N VAL A 243 -48.17 51.87 13.46
CA VAL A 243 -47.46 52.42 12.28
C VAL A 243 -46.58 53.62 12.67
N ALA A 244 -45.40 53.73 12.10
CA ALA A 244 -44.47 54.85 12.34
C ALA A 244 -44.97 56.16 11.71
N THR A 245 -44.56 57.33 12.21
CA THR A 245 -44.93 58.64 11.66
C THR A 245 -44.28 58.89 10.30
N GLU A 246 -43.02 58.51 10.17
CA GLU A 246 -42.22 58.66 8.96
C GLU A 246 -42.64 57.61 7.93
N GLY A 247 -42.73 58.03 6.68
CA GLY A 247 -42.93 57.14 5.55
C GLY A 247 -42.06 57.58 4.39
N PHE A 248 -41.67 56.62 3.57
CA PHE A 248 -40.58 56.75 2.63
C PHE A 248 -41.09 56.51 1.21
N PRO A 249 -41.03 57.53 0.34
CA PRO A 249 -41.47 57.43 -1.04
C PRO A 249 -40.35 57.06 -2.03
N ASP A 250 -39.08 57.19 -1.63
CA ASP A 250 -37.90 56.97 -2.46
C ASP A 250 -36.69 56.54 -1.60
N LYS A 251 -35.55 56.29 -2.26
CA LYS A 251 -34.23 56.02 -1.65
C LYS A 251 -34.21 54.78 -0.74
N LYS A 252 -33.08 54.66 -0.03
CA LYS A 252 -32.81 53.61 0.94
C LYS A 252 -32.96 54.16 2.34
N HIS A 253 -33.68 53.42 3.17
CA HIS A 253 -33.95 53.80 4.55
C HIS A 253 -33.76 52.58 5.45
N TYR A 254 -32.96 52.75 6.49
CA TYR A 254 -32.64 51.69 7.43
C TYR A 254 -33.05 52.04 8.86
N TRP A 255 -33.64 51.08 9.57
CA TRP A 255 -33.93 51.21 11.00
C TRP A 255 -33.73 49.87 11.72
N GLU A 256 -33.58 49.93 13.04
CA GLU A 256 -33.35 48.75 13.88
C GLU A 256 -34.48 48.61 14.91
N VAL A 257 -34.89 47.36 15.18
CA VAL A 257 -36.00 47.03 16.06
C VAL A 257 -35.56 46.02 17.10
N GLU A 258 -35.63 46.39 18.38
CA GLU A 258 -35.43 45.51 19.52
C GLU A 258 -36.65 44.59 19.67
N VAL A 259 -36.48 43.33 19.29
CA VAL A 259 -37.48 42.25 19.39
C VAL A 259 -37.27 41.39 20.64
N GLY A 260 -36.05 41.36 21.18
CA GLY A 260 -35.69 40.58 22.36
C GLY A 260 -35.94 39.07 22.17
N ASN A 261 -36.36 38.40 23.24
CA ASN A 261 -36.72 36.97 23.25
C ASN A 261 -38.24 36.75 23.15
N GLN A 262 -38.93 37.58 22.37
CA GLN A 262 -40.37 37.42 22.12
C GLN A 262 -40.63 36.17 21.27
N SER A 263 -41.66 35.40 21.62
CA SER A 263 -42.00 34.15 20.93
C SER A 263 -42.69 34.41 19.59
N GLN A 264 -43.35 35.57 19.48
CA GLN A 264 -43.99 36.02 18.26
C GLN A 264 -43.83 37.53 18.09
N TRP A 265 -43.73 37.98 16.85
CA TRP A 265 -43.81 39.38 16.48
C TRP A 265 -43.84 39.48 14.96
N GLU A 266 -44.26 40.63 14.45
CA GLU A 266 -44.13 40.93 13.03
C GLU A 266 -43.80 42.40 12.83
N LEU A 267 -42.91 42.67 11.89
CA LEU A 267 -42.48 44.01 11.54
C LEU A 267 -42.19 44.08 10.04
N GLY A 268 -42.29 45.28 9.48
CA GLY A 268 -42.11 45.50 8.05
C GLY A 268 -42.64 46.86 7.63
N VAL A 269 -43.23 46.92 6.44
CA VAL A 269 -43.83 48.13 5.88
C VAL A 269 -45.24 47.90 5.39
N VAL A 270 -46.06 48.95 5.46
CA VAL A 270 -47.42 49.01 4.91
C VAL A 270 -47.56 50.18 3.95
N SER A 271 -48.48 50.07 3.00
CA SER A 271 -48.82 51.18 2.10
C SER A 271 -49.57 52.31 2.82
N GLU A 272 -49.57 53.49 2.23
CA GLU A 272 -50.34 54.64 2.70
C GLU A 272 -51.85 54.34 2.83
N ASN A 273 -52.40 53.52 1.93
CA ASN A 273 -53.80 53.10 2.01
C ASN A 273 -54.09 52.32 3.30
N VAL A 274 -53.25 51.33 3.62
CA VAL A 274 -53.39 50.54 4.85
C VAL A 274 -53.21 51.41 6.09
N ARG A 275 -52.25 52.35 6.07
CA ARG A 275 -52.07 53.34 7.13
C ARG A 275 -53.34 54.15 7.38
N ASN A 276 -53.97 54.66 6.32
CA ASN A 276 -55.21 55.44 6.43
C ASN A 276 -56.38 54.59 6.95
N MET A 277 -56.46 53.31 6.57
CA MET A 277 -57.46 52.38 7.13
C MET A 277 -57.26 52.17 8.64
N ILE A 278 -56.02 51.97 9.09
CA ILE A 278 -55.67 51.83 10.52
C ILE A 278 -56.06 53.10 11.28
N MET A 279 -55.71 54.28 10.77
CA MET A 279 -56.00 55.56 11.41
C MET A 279 -57.51 55.81 11.59
N ASN A 280 -58.34 55.27 10.69
CA ASN A 280 -59.80 55.39 10.74
C ASN A 280 -60.50 54.26 11.50
N ASN A 281 -59.77 53.36 12.18
CA ASN A 281 -60.31 52.19 12.89
C ASN A 281 -61.22 51.29 12.03
N MET A 282 -60.97 51.20 10.72
CA MET A 282 -61.68 50.24 9.88
C MET A 282 -61.16 48.83 10.17
N GLY A 283 -62.03 47.85 10.35
CA GLY A 283 -61.62 46.45 10.52
C GLY A 283 -60.82 45.96 9.30
N ILE A 284 -59.67 45.32 9.53
CA ILE A 284 -58.65 45.15 8.48
C ILE A 284 -58.51 43.68 8.09
N SER A 285 -58.79 43.37 6.82
CA SER A 285 -57.92 42.49 6.04
C SER A 285 -57.10 43.39 5.10
N PRO A 286 -55.76 43.43 5.20
CA PRO A 286 -54.97 44.24 4.29
C PRO A 286 -55.20 43.71 2.86
N PRO A 287 -55.40 44.59 1.86
CA PRO A 287 -55.43 44.16 0.47
C PRO A 287 -54.19 43.34 0.12
N VAL A 288 -54.30 42.47 -0.89
CA VAL A 288 -53.14 41.76 -1.45
C VAL A 288 -52.06 42.79 -1.84
N ASN A 289 -50.79 42.49 -1.58
CA ASN A 289 -49.62 43.34 -1.89
C ASN A 289 -49.59 44.71 -1.19
N SER A 290 -50.17 44.83 0.01
CA SER A 290 -50.20 46.10 0.76
C SER A 290 -49.45 46.07 2.10
N LEU A 291 -48.91 44.91 2.46
CA LEU A 291 -48.13 44.65 3.66
C LEU A 291 -46.96 43.74 3.27
N PHE A 292 -45.75 44.14 3.61
CA PHE A 292 -44.52 43.37 3.38
C PHE A 292 -43.74 43.29 4.69
N SER A 293 -43.40 42.10 5.14
CA SER A 293 -42.97 41.88 6.51
C SER A 293 -42.12 40.64 6.71
N LEU A 294 -41.47 40.63 7.87
CA LEU A 294 -40.86 39.48 8.51
C LEU A 294 -41.64 39.20 9.79
N GLN A 295 -42.21 38.00 9.87
CA GLN A 295 -42.83 37.45 11.06
C GLN A 295 -41.86 36.47 11.73
N TYR A 296 -41.78 36.52 13.05
CA TYR A 296 -41.21 35.44 13.84
C TYR A 296 -42.33 34.71 14.56
N SER A 297 -42.41 33.39 14.41
CA SER A 297 -43.41 32.57 15.06
C SER A 297 -42.92 31.15 15.23
N GLN A 298 -43.12 30.58 16.43
CA GLN A 298 -42.78 29.18 16.74
C GLN A 298 -41.33 28.80 16.39
N GLY A 299 -40.38 29.72 16.60
CA GLY A 299 -38.97 29.46 16.31
C GLY A 299 -38.53 29.79 14.88
N LYS A 300 -39.44 30.16 13.99
CA LYS A 300 -39.17 30.36 12.56
C LYS A 300 -39.39 31.79 12.11
N TYR A 301 -38.63 32.18 11.09
CA TYR A 301 -38.81 33.42 10.34
C TYR A 301 -39.64 33.16 9.07
N ILE A 302 -40.68 33.96 8.87
CA ILE A 302 -41.64 33.85 7.76
C ILE A 302 -41.71 35.22 7.07
N LEU A 303 -41.42 35.26 5.76
CA LEU A 303 -41.53 36.47 4.96
C LEU A 303 -42.87 36.50 4.24
N THR A 304 -43.43 37.69 4.01
CA THR A 304 -44.66 37.83 3.20
C THR A 304 -44.51 37.13 1.85
N GLY A 305 -45.50 36.32 1.48
CA GLY A 305 -45.52 35.58 0.21
C GLY A 305 -44.61 34.34 0.18
N ARG A 306 -44.01 33.93 1.31
CA ARG A 306 -43.24 32.69 1.45
C ARG A 306 -43.68 31.89 2.68
N GLU A 307 -43.56 30.57 2.61
CA GLU A 307 -44.03 29.66 3.66
C GLU A 307 -43.03 29.43 4.81
N ASP A 308 -41.72 29.41 4.56
CA ASP A 308 -40.68 29.30 5.59
C ASP A 308 -39.33 29.79 5.01
N VAL A 309 -38.55 30.56 5.80
CA VAL A 309 -37.34 31.21 5.29
C VAL A 309 -36.06 30.62 5.88
N SER A 310 -36.08 30.14 7.13
CA SER A 310 -34.85 29.66 7.77
C SER A 310 -35.03 29.17 9.21
N ASP A 311 -34.36 28.08 9.57
CA ASP A 311 -34.02 27.69 10.95
C ASP A 311 -32.83 28.54 11.45
N CYS A 312 -33.03 29.86 11.56
CA CYS A 312 -32.01 30.77 12.08
C CYS A 312 -32.15 30.96 13.59
N LYS A 313 -31.02 31.10 14.29
CA LYS A 313 -30.96 31.54 15.68
C LYS A 313 -31.73 32.85 15.83
N GLN A 314 -32.62 32.92 16.82
CA GLN A 314 -33.37 34.14 17.13
C GLN A 314 -32.40 35.29 17.42
N CYS A 315 -32.54 36.39 16.69
CA CYS A 315 -31.87 37.66 16.99
C CYS A 315 -32.70 38.49 17.97
N SER A 316 -32.01 39.27 18.80
CA SER A 316 -32.65 40.21 19.72
C SER A 316 -32.91 41.57 19.07
N VAL A 317 -32.20 41.89 17.98
CA VAL A 317 -32.42 43.09 17.17
C VAL A 317 -32.47 42.76 15.69
N VAL A 318 -33.52 43.23 15.03
CA VAL A 318 -33.71 43.11 13.58
C VAL A 318 -33.43 44.45 12.92
N GLY A 319 -32.52 44.45 11.94
CA GLY A 319 -32.32 45.56 11.02
C GLY A 319 -33.26 45.45 9.83
N VAL A 320 -33.86 46.54 9.41
CA VAL A 320 -34.76 46.60 8.26
C VAL A 320 -34.24 47.62 7.27
N LEU A 321 -33.98 47.21 6.04
CA LEU A 321 -33.65 48.08 4.92
C LEU A 321 -34.82 48.11 3.95
N LEU A 322 -35.43 49.28 3.81
CA LEU A 322 -36.32 49.58 2.71
C LEU A 322 -35.49 50.19 1.58
N ASP A 323 -35.37 49.47 0.47
CA ASP A 323 -34.75 49.93 -0.77
C ASP A 323 -35.84 50.18 -1.80
N VAL A 324 -36.36 51.40 -1.83
CA VAL A 324 -37.45 51.77 -2.75
C VAL A 324 -36.97 51.76 -4.20
N GLU A 325 -35.68 52.04 -4.43
CA GLU A 325 -35.09 52.09 -5.77
C GLU A 325 -34.99 50.71 -6.42
N SER A 326 -34.67 49.67 -5.62
CA SER A 326 -34.63 48.28 -6.10
C SER A 326 -35.92 47.50 -5.82
N SER A 327 -36.96 48.15 -5.30
CA SER A 327 -38.21 47.50 -4.86
C SER A 327 -37.96 46.30 -3.93
N GLU A 328 -37.11 46.47 -2.93
CA GLU A 328 -36.74 45.39 -2.01
C GLU A 328 -36.84 45.82 -0.54
N LEU A 329 -37.38 44.94 0.30
CA LEU A 329 -37.35 45.08 1.75
C LEU A 329 -36.49 43.96 2.32
N SER A 330 -35.31 44.30 2.83
CA SER A 330 -34.35 43.33 3.37
C SER A 330 -34.31 43.38 4.90
N PHE A 331 -34.12 42.22 5.52
CA PHE A 331 -34.04 42.05 6.97
C PHE A 331 -32.67 41.49 7.36
N TYR A 332 -32.15 41.93 8.50
CA TYR A 332 -30.83 41.57 8.99
C TYR A 332 -30.86 41.21 10.47
N ASN A 333 -30.08 40.21 10.84
CA ASN A 333 -29.68 39.96 12.22
C ASN A 333 -28.56 40.96 12.54
N VAL A 334 -28.79 41.87 13.48
CA VAL A 334 -27.82 42.95 13.74
C VAL A 334 -26.61 42.45 14.53
N GLU A 335 -26.79 41.43 15.36
CA GLU A 335 -25.75 40.86 16.21
C GLU A 335 -24.76 40.03 15.39
N GLU A 336 -25.27 39.21 14.47
CA GLU A 336 -24.46 38.38 13.57
C GLU A 336 -24.14 39.10 12.26
N MET A 337 -24.66 40.31 12.07
CA MET A 337 -24.47 41.18 10.89
C MET A 337 -24.73 40.48 9.56
N SER A 338 -25.76 39.63 9.55
CA SER A 338 -26.10 38.71 8.47
C SER A 338 -27.54 38.90 7.99
N PRO A 339 -27.85 38.58 6.72
CA PRO A 339 -29.21 38.69 6.21
C PRO A 339 -30.13 37.63 6.84
N LEU A 340 -31.36 38.02 7.17
CA LEU A 340 -32.46 37.12 7.52
C LEU A 340 -33.34 36.79 6.30
N GLY A 341 -33.26 37.61 5.26
CA GLY A 341 -33.97 37.44 3.99
C GLY A 341 -34.54 38.76 3.47
N SER A 342 -35.25 38.71 2.34
CA SER A 342 -35.83 39.91 1.72
C SER A 342 -37.17 39.64 1.05
N VAL A 343 -37.95 40.69 0.81
CA VAL A 343 -39.24 40.64 0.12
C VAL A 343 -39.19 41.60 -1.06
N VAL A 344 -39.65 41.14 -2.22
CA VAL A 344 -39.84 42.00 -3.38
C VAL A 344 -41.09 42.85 -3.17
N LEU A 345 -40.96 44.15 -3.34
CA LEU A 345 -42.02 45.13 -3.17
C LEU A 345 -42.76 45.33 -4.49
N GLU A 346 -43.88 44.64 -4.64
CA GLU A 346 -44.82 44.86 -5.75
C GLU A 346 -45.73 46.07 -5.49
N PHE A 347 -45.13 47.22 -5.12
CA PHE A 347 -45.87 48.43 -4.76
C PHE A 347 -45.15 49.68 -5.23
N THR A 348 -45.92 50.66 -5.70
CA THR A 348 -45.45 52.01 -6.04
C THR A 348 -46.12 53.02 -5.14
N GLY A 349 -45.31 53.81 -4.43
CA GLY A 349 -45.78 54.87 -3.56
C GLY A 349 -45.08 54.87 -2.20
N LYS A 350 -45.66 55.61 -1.26
CA LYS A 350 -45.08 55.81 0.07
C LYS A 350 -45.36 54.62 0.99
N LEU A 351 -44.29 54.07 1.57
CA LEU A 351 -44.33 52.96 2.51
C LEU A 351 -44.02 53.42 3.93
N TYR A 352 -44.69 52.85 4.91
CA TYR A 352 -44.57 53.23 6.32
C TYR A 352 -44.17 52.01 7.16
N PRO A 353 -43.14 52.11 8.01
CA PRO A 353 -42.80 51.05 8.95
C PRO A 353 -43.98 50.70 9.87
N PHE A 354 -44.16 49.41 10.15
CA PHE A 354 -45.13 48.94 11.13
C PHE A 354 -44.54 47.92 12.10
N PHE A 355 -45.21 47.79 13.24
CA PHE A 355 -44.85 46.90 14.33
C PHE A 355 -46.10 46.19 14.87
N SER A 356 -46.00 44.89 15.08
CA SER A 356 -47.04 44.03 15.65
C SER A 356 -46.42 43.18 16.76
N PRO A 357 -46.48 43.62 18.04
CA PRO A 357 -45.99 42.82 19.16
C PRO A 357 -46.90 41.62 19.44
N ASP A 358 -46.39 40.61 20.17
CA ASP A 358 -47.22 39.52 20.68
C ASP A 358 -48.05 39.90 21.91
N SER A 359 -48.86 38.95 22.37
CA SER A 359 -49.69 39.06 23.58
C SER A 359 -48.89 38.86 24.88
N SER A 360 -47.55 38.70 24.84
CA SER A 360 -46.73 38.45 26.04
C SER A 360 -46.60 39.69 26.94
N GLY A 361 -46.89 40.88 26.39
CA GLY A 361 -46.74 42.16 27.09
C GLY A 361 -45.29 42.65 27.17
N LYS A 362 -44.37 42.04 26.42
CA LYS A 362 -43.00 42.53 26.21
C LYS A 362 -42.99 43.71 25.24
N TRP A 363 -41.98 44.56 25.36
CA TRP A 363 -41.82 45.74 24.51
C TRP A 363 -41.10 45.38 23.21
N LEU A 364 -41.71 45.75 22.09
CA LEU A 364 -41.10 45.81 20.76
C LEU A 364 -40.75 47.28 20.48
N GLY A 365 -39.51 47.60 20.13
CA GLY A 365 -39.09 49.01 20.11
C GLY A 365 -38.07 49.39 19.06
N VAL A 366 -38.16 50.63 18.58
CA VAL A 366 -37.19 51.22 17.65
C VAL A 366 -35.91 51.53 18.41
N ARG A 367 -34.80 50.95 17.96
CA ARG A 367 -33.45 51.21 18.50
C ARG A 367 -32.84 52.41 17.79
N PRO A 368 -32.37 53.44 18.51
CA PRO A 368 -31.68 54.57 17.90
C PRO A 368 -30.36 54.11 17.27
N VAL A 369 -30.20 54.39 15.98
CA VAL A 369 -28.98 54.08 15.25
C VAL A 369 -28.16 55.36 15.11
N LYS A 370 -26.94 55.37 15.61
CA LYS A 370 -26.01 56.46 15.31
C LYS A 370 -25.51 56.25 13.87
N PRO A 371 -25.57 57.26 12.99
CA PRO A 371 -24.93 57.17 11.68
C PRO A 371 -23.45 56.81 11.86
N GLN A 372 -22.96 55.79 11.15
CA GLN A 372 -21.53 55.48 11.16
C GLN A 372 -20.80 56.58 10.39
N THR A 373 -20.03 57.41 11.09
CA THR A 373 -18.92 58.15 10.49
C THR A 373 -17.80 57.15 10.26
N TYR A 374 -17.49 56.84 9.00
CA TYR A 374 -16.36 55.98 8.68
C TYR A 374 -15.06 56.70 9.07
N ASP A 375 -14.29 56.12 9.98
CA ASP A 375 -12.86 56.41 10.07
C ASP A 375 -12.17 55.85 8.81
N PRO A 376 -11.20 56.56 8.22
CA PRO A 376 -10.47 56.05 7.07
C PRO A 376 -9.85 54.69 7.36
N LEU A 377 -9.96 53.75 6.41
CA LEU A 377 -9.27 52.47 6.47
C LEU A 377 -7.78 52.71 6.74
N PRO A 378 -7.15 52.01 7.71
CA PRO A 378 -5.72 52.11 7.92
C PRO A 378 -5.02 51.72 6.61
N GLN A 379 -4.28 52.67 6.04
CA GLN A 379 -3.42 52.40 4.90
C GLN A 379 -2.40 51.36 5.35
N SER A 380 -2.38 50.20 4.70
CA SER A 380 -1.27 49.27 4.87
C SER A 380 -0.03 49.91 4.26
N GLU A 381 0.86 50.41 5.12
CA GLU A 381 2.23 50.72 4.71
C GLU A 381 2.86 49.45 4.16
N LYS A 382 3.07 49.43 2.84
CA LYS A 382 3.93 48.46 2.18
C LYS A 382 5.37 48.84 2.48
N GLU A 383 5.95 48.26 3.52
CA GLU A 383 7.41 48.10 3.56
C GLU A 383 7.78 46.99 2.57
N ILE A 384 8.15 47.41 1.36
CA ILE A 384 8.96 46.60 0.45
C ILE A 384 10.39 46.99 0.78
N ASN A 385 11.08 46.16 1.57
CA ASN A 385 12.52 46.27 1.75
C ASN A 385 13.21 45.62 0.54
N GLU A 386 13.92 46.44 -0.23
CA GLU A 386 14.94 46.04 -1.22
C GLU A 386 16.19 45.47 -0.54
#